data_AF-A0A0F9QX96-F1
#
_entry.id   AF-A0A0F9QX96-F1
#
_cell.length_a   1.000
_cell.length_b   1.000
_cell.length_c   1.000
_cell.angle_alpha   90.00
_cell.angle_beta   90.00
_cell.angle_gamma   90.00
#
_symmetry.space_group_name_H-M   'P 1'
#
loop_
_entity.id
_entity.type
_entity.pdbx_description
1 polymer ?
#
loop_
_entity_poly.entity_id
_entity_poly.type
_entity_poly.pdbx_seq_one_letter_code
_entity_poly.pdbx_strand_id
1 'polypeptide(L)'
;MVTHYRLKNAEDGSGIIVDPDAKLEEELIVRPTSETIIWDTFRRWIQSYRDLPLLINQWANVVRWEMRTRLFLRTAEFLWQEGHTAHATEPEAIEEAEKIMHLYANFAEDHMAMPVIRGIKTESERFAGAIETYCIEALMQDGKALQAGTSHFLGQNFAKAFDVKFATKEGKQEYVWATSWGASTRLMGALIMTHSDDNGLVLPPKLAPIQVVIVPIYKGIEQLEVIADKIDPLVKELRKKGISVKFDDRDTHKPGFKFNEYELKGVPVRLAVGQRDLENGTYEVARRDTLTKEVVPMDEVVAKIEFLLEDIQKNIFKKALDYRDTHITEVNSYDEFKVQLEEKGGFISAHWDGSLETENKIKDETKATIRCVPFEGEKQSGQCMVTGKPSQARVLFAKAY
;
A
#
# COMPACT_ATOMS: atom_id res chain seq x y z
N MET A 1 11.06 27.10 28.67
CA MET A 1 12.43 26.69 28.25
C MET A 1 12.30 25.94 26.94
N VAL A 2 12.91 26.45 25.87
CA VAL A 2 12.91 25.78 24.55
C VAL A 2 13.93 24.65 24.61
N THR A 3 13.56 23.40 24.35
CA THR A 3 14.41 22.20 24.53
C THR A 3 15.45 21.94 23.43
N HIS A 4 15.58 22.84 22.44
CA HIS A 4 16.47 22.66 21.29
C HIS A 4 17.97 22.96 21.56
N TYR A 5 18.39 23.17 22.82
CA TYR A 5 19.78 23.46 23.20
C TYR A 5 20.66 22.22 23.45
N ARG A 6 20.16 21.00 23.16
CA ARG A 6 20.84 19.74 23.52
C ARG A 6 21.96 19.32 22.56
N LEU A 7 22.24 20.16 21.56
CA LEU A 7 23.28 19.96 20.57
C LEU A 7 24.24 21.16 20.59
N LYS A 8 25.55 20.90 20.57
CA LYS A 8 26.59 21.94 20.47
C LYS A 8 27.62 21.60 19.39
N ASN A 9 28.35 22.60 18.90
CA ASN A 9 29.50 22.34 18.05
C ASN A 9 30.60 21.67 18.88
N ALA A 10 31.20 20.62 18.34
CA ALA A 10 32.36 19.99 18.93
C ALA A 10 33.55 20.95 18.94
N GLU A 11 34.31 20.97 20.03
CA GLU A 11 35.47 21.86 20.18
C GLU A 11 36.60 21.52 19.20
N ASP A 12 36.65 20.28 18.73
CA ASP A 12 37.59 19.79 17.71
C ASP A 12 37.15 20.08 16.26
N GLY A 13 36.00 20.75 16.08
CA GLY A 13 35.44 21.09 14.77
C GLY A 13 34.85 19.91 14.00
N SER A 14 34.69 18.73 14.61
CA SER A 14 34.14 17.52 13.96
C SER A 14 32.65 17.62 13.60
N GLY A 15 31.95 18.67 14.04
CA GLY A 15 30.57 18.96 13.68
C GLY A 15 29.70 19.21 14.90
N ILE A 16 28.42 18.82 14.80
CA ILE A 16 27.45 18.96 15.89
C ILE A 16 27.44 17.68 16.73
N ILE A 17 27.58 17.81 18.05
CA ILE A 17 27.55 16.72 19.03
C ILE A 17 26.42 16.94 20.04
N VAL A 18 26.00 15.86 20.71
CA VAL A 18 25.13 15.97 21.90
C VAL A 18 25.91 16.68 23.00
N ASP A 19 25.31 17.71 23.60
CA ASP A 19 25.93 18.39 24.73
C ASP A 19 26.01 17.41 25.93
N PRO A 20 27.21 17.08 26.44
CA PRO A 20 27.36 16.14 27.55
C PRO A 20 26.55 16.52 28.80
N ASP A 21 26.40 17.83 29.04
CA ASP A 21 25.62 18.37 30.17
C ASP A 21 24.10 18.21 29.97
N ALA A 22 23.67 17.93 28.73
CA ALA A 22 22.29 17.65 28.36
C ALA A 22 22.02 16.15 28.12
N LYS A 23 22.98 15.28 28.43
CA LYS A 23 22.81 13.82 28.33
C LYS A 23 21.70 13.39 29.28
N LEU A 24 20.78 12.57 28.76
CA LEU A 24 19.69 12.02 29.57
C LEU A 24 20.24 11.04 30.60
N GLU A 25 19.65 11.03 31.80
CA GLU A 25 19.96 10.05 32.85
C GLU A 25 19.61 8.63 32.39
N GLU A 26 18.52 8.49 31.63
CA GLU A 26 18.06 7.24 31.03
C GLU A 26 18.08 7.33 29.51
N GLU A 27 18.55 6.26 28.86
CA GLU A 27 18.51 6.16 27.40
C GLU A 27 17.06 6.03 26.93
N LEU A 28 16.65 6.94 26.03
CA LEU A 28 15.34 6.87 25.39
C LEU A 28 15.48 6.30 23.99
N ILE A 29 14.67 5.29 23.69
CA ILE A 29 14.62 4.66 22.38
C ILE A 29 13.44 5.23 21.60
N VAL A 30 13.70 5.70 20.38
CA VAL A 30 12.63 6.07 19.46
C VAL A 30 11.90 4.80 19.02
N ARG A 31 10.58 4.78 19.13
CA ARG A 31 9.77 3.58 18.89
C ARG A 31 10.02 2.99 17.49
N PRO A 32 10.50 1.73 17.38
CA PRO A 32 10.51 0.98 16.12
C PRO A 32 9.16 0.33 15.81
N THR A 33 8.30 0.29 16.82
CA THR A 33 6.93 -0.20 16.87
C THR A 33 6.37 0.08 18.29
N SER A 34 5.06 -0.07 18.54
CA SER A 34 4.44 0.36 19.81
C SER A 34 3.99 -0.76 20.74
N GLU A 35 4.29 -2.03 20.44
CA GLU A 35 3.85 -3.19 21.24
C GLU A 35 4.21 -3.00 22.72
N THR A 36 5.46 -2.65 23.04
CA THR A 36 5.89 -2.51 24.44
C THR A 36 5.12 -1.43 25.19
N ILE A 37 4.83 -0.30 24.54
CA ILE A 37 4.10 0.84 25.10
C ILE A 37 2.62 0.48 25.28
N ILE A 38 2.02 -0.14 24.26
CA ILE A 38 0.60 -0.45 24.22
C ILE A 38 0.26 -1.60 25.17
N TRP A 39 1.05 -2.68 25.20
CA TRP A 39 0.78 -3.83 26.06
C TRP A 39 0.98 -3.50 27.55
N ASP A 40 1.93 -2.65 27.92
CA ASP A 40 2.03 -2.09 29.28
C ASP A 40 0.78 -1.29 29.67
N THR A 41 0.21 -0.55 28.71
CA THR A 41 -1.01 0.23 28.92
C THR A 41 -2.23 -0.68 29.03
N PHE A 42 -2.36 -1.70 28.17
CA PHE A 42 -3.45 -2.67 28.19
C PHE A 42 -3.52 -3.42 29.52
N ARG A 43 -2.36 -3.77 30.11
CA ARG A 43 -2.28 -4.37 31.44
C ARG A 43 -3.02 -3.57 32.52
N ARG A 44 -2.96 -2.23 32.44
CA ARG A 44 -3.59 -1.33 33.41
C ARG A 44 -5.08 -1.14 33.11
N TRP A 45 -5.46 -1.09 31.84
CA TRP A 45 -6.83 -0.81 31.43
C TRP A 45 -7.77 -2.02 31.54
N ILE A 46 -7.26 -3.21 31.21
CA ILE A 46 -8.07 -4.43 31.15
C ILE A 46 -8.08 -5.09 32.53
N GLN A 47 -9.25 -5.20 33.13
CA GLN A 47 -9.44 -5.85 34.43
C GLN A 47 -10.56 -6.91 34.38
N SER A 48 -11.57 -6.73 33.54
CA SER A 48 -12.76 -7.57 33.44
C SER A 48 -13.15 -7.84 31.98
N TYR A 49 -13.92 -8.89 31.74
CA TYR A 49 -14.53 -9.18 30.44
C TYR A 49 -15.35 -8.02 29.86
N ARG A 50 -15.77 -7.06 30.70
CA ARG A 50 -16.50 -5.85 30.30
C ARG A 50 -15.63 -4.82 29.60
N ASP A 51 -14.32 -4.91 29.76
CA ASP A 51 -13.34 -4.01 29.12
C ASP A 51 -12.97 -4.52 27.72
N LEU A 52 -13.51 -5.68 27.31
CA LEU A 52 -13.21 -6.36 26.05
C LEU A 52 -14.43 -6.38 25.11
N PRO A 53 -14.22 -6.35 23.78
CA PRO A 53 -12.94 -6.19 23.12
C PRO A 53 -12.40 -4.76 23.22
N LEU A 54 -11.09 -4.62 23.40
CA LEU A 54 -10.39 -3.34 23.33
C LEU A 54 -9.72 -3.22 21.97
N LEU A 55 -10.15 -2.26 21.15
CA LEU A 55 -9.67 -2.08 19.78
C LEU A 55 -9.01 -0.69 19.65
N ILE A 56 -7.67 -0.64 19.60
CA ILE A 56 -6.93 0.63 19.50
C ILE A 56 -6.22 0.71 18.16
N ASN A 57 -6.31 1.89 17.54
CA ASN A 57 -5.62 2.23 16.31
C ASN A 57 -4.87 3.56 16.49
N GLN A 58 -3.68 3.68 15.92
CA GLN A 58 -2.98 4.95 15.85
C GLN A 58 -2.31 5.18 14.48
N TRP A 59 -2.23 6.45 14.11
CA TRP A 59 -1.47 6.96 12.96
C TRP A 59 -0.27 7.73 13.47
N ALA A 60 0.93 7.28 13.15
CA ALA A 60 2.15 7.96 13.57
C ALA A 60 3.36 7.53 12.75
N ASN A 61 4.48 8.24 12.90
CA ASN A 61 5.76 7.93 12.27
C ASN A 61 6.55 6.91 13.09
N VAL A 62 7.22 5.97 12.44
CA VAL A 62 8.12 5.00 13.07
C VAL A 62 9.52 5.15 12.54
N VAL A 63 10.50 4.97 13.41
CA VAL A 63 11.92 5.02 13.06
C VAL A 63 12.55 3.64 13.22
N ARG A 64 13.12 3.13 12.13
CA ARG A 64 13.93 1.90 12.09
C ARG A 64 15.23 2.25 11.37
N TRP A 65 16.38 1.95 11.98
CA TRP A 65 17.68 2.32 11.39
C TRP A 65 18.03 1.43 10.20
N GLU A 66 17.41 1.71 9.06
CA GLU A 66 17.51 0.87 7.86
C GLU A 66 18.76 1.15 7.04
N MET A 67 19.60 0.13 6.88
CA MET A 67 20.90 0.24 6.20
C MET A 67 20.78 0.44 4.68
N ARG A 68 19.64 0.08 4.09
CA ARG A 68 19.38 0.20 2.65
C ARG A 68 17.98 0.73 2.44
N THR A 69 17.88 2.02 2.11
CA THR A 69 16.60 2.68 1.88
C THR A 69 16.21 2.65 0.40
N ARG A 70 14.89 2.60 0.17
CA ARG A 70 14.22 2.76 -1.12
C ARG A 70 12.98 3.61 -0.85
N LEU A 71 12.86 4.76 -1.52
CA LEU A 71 11.79 5.73 -1.25
C LEU A 71 10.42 5.04 -1.24
N PHE A 72 9.61 5.38 -0.24
CA PHE A 72 8.34 4.72 0.14
C PHE A 72 8.45 3.25 0.57
N LEU A 73 9.15 2.40 -0.18
CA LEU A 73 9.18 0.96 0.06
C LEU A 73 9.90 0.57 1.35
N ARG A 74 10.98 1.29 1.70
CA ARG A 74 11.79 1.08 2.90
C ARG A 74 12.57 2.35 3.23
N THR A 75 12.17 3.07 4.27
CA THR A 75 12.84 4.29 4.72
C THR A 75 13.17 4.20 6.21
N ALA A 76 14.14 5.00 6.67
CA ALA A 76 14.52 4.99 8.07
C ALA A 76 13.41 5.55 8.97
N GLU A 77 12.67 6.53 8.46
CA GLU A 77 11.42 7.02 9.03
C GLU A 77 10.29 6.81 8.03
N PHE A 78 9.14 6.32 8.47
CA PHE A 78 7.96 6.19 7.62
C PHE A 78 6.68 6.42 8.41
N LEU A 79 5.65 6.92 7.73
CA LEU A 79 4.31 7.04 8.30
C LEU A 79 3.62 5.69 8.20
N TRP A 80 2.98 5.29 9.28
CA TRP A 80 2.17 4.08 9.28
C TRP A 80 0.92 4.23 10.12
N GLN A 81 0.05 3.26 9.91
CA GLN A 81 -1.02 2.94 10.81
C GLN A 81 -0.66 1.61 11.48
N GLU A 82 -0.84 1.56 12.80
CA GLU A 82 -0.78 0.30 13.55
C GLU A 82 -2.00 0.18 14.47
N GLY A 83 -2.56 -1.03 14.51
CA GLY A 83 -3.69 -1.37 15.36
C GLY A 83 -3.31 -2.52 16.26
N HIS A 84 -3.82 -2.48 17.50
CA HIS A 84 -3.55 -3.45 18.55
C HIS A 84 -4.85 -3.71 19.28
N THR A 85 -5.20 -4.99 19.42
CA THR A 85 -6.49 -5.38 19.96
C THR A 85 -6.36 -6.49 21.00
N ALA A 86 -7.27 -6.50 21.96
CA ALA A 86 -7.41 -7.53 22.98
C ALA A 86 -8.86 -8.00 23.05
N HIS A 87 -9.04 -9.32 23.08
CA HIS A 87 -10.33 -10.00 22.99
C HIS A 87 -10.48 -11.01 24.14
N ALA A 88 -11.73 -11.35 24.46
CA ALA A 88 -12.00 -12.33 25.50
C ALA A 88 -11.79 -13.76 24.99
N THR A 89 -11.97 -14.00 23.69
CA THR A 89 -11.91 -15.33 23.09
C THR A 89 -11.03 -15.40 21.85
N GLU A 90 -10.52 -16.59 21.55
CA GLU A 90 -9.73 -16.87 20.35
C GLU A 90 -10.49 -16.58 19.04
N PRO A 91 -11.76 -17.02 18.86
CA PRO A 91 -12.50 -16.75 17.63
C PRO A 91 -12.68 -15.26 17.35
N GLU A 92 -12.94 -14.43 18.36
CA GLU A 92 -13.07 -12.96 18.20
C GLU A 92 -11.76 -12.33 17.69
N ALA A 93 -10.62 -12.79 18.20
CA ALA A 93 -9.31 -12.31 17.76
C ALA A 93 -8.98 -12.75 16.32
N ILE A 94 -9.33 -14.00 15.95
CA ILE A 94 -9.15 -14.47 14.56
C ILE A 94 -10.05 -13.67 13.61
N GLU A 95 -11.33 -13.47 13.96
CA GLU A 95 -12.27 -12.69 13.16
C GLU A 95 -11.77 -11.25 12.93
N GLU A 96 -11.27 -10.59 13.97
CA GLU A 96 -10.71 -9.24 13.83
C GLU A 96 -9.44 -9.24 12.95
N ALA A 97 -8.56 -10.24 13.08
CA ALA A 97 -7.37 -10.34 12.24
C ALA A 97 -7.71 -10.52 10.75
N GLU A 98 -8.66 -11.41 10.42
CA GLU A 98 -9.13 -11.66 9.06
C GLU A 98 -9.85 -10.43 8.48
N LYS A 99 -10.73 -9.80 9.28
CA LYS A 99 -11.46 -8.59 8.91
C LYS A 99 -10.50 -7.47 8.49
N ILE A 100 -9.40 -7.27 9.23
CA ILE A 100 -8.41 -6.24 8.87
C ILE A 100 -7.65 -6.61 7.59
N MET A 101 -7.29 -7.88 7.39
CA MET A 101 -6.69 -8.31 6.12
C MET A 101 -7.63 -8.01 4.94
N HIS A 102 -8.93 -8.30 5.06
CA HIS A 102 -9.91 -7.98 4.03
C HIS A 102 -10.07 -6.46 3.83
N LEU A 103 -10.04 -5.66 4.91
CA LEU A 103 -10.07 -4.21 4.81
C LEU A 103 -8.89 -3.68 3.99
N TYR A 104 -7.67 -4.17 4.27
CA TYR A 104 -6.50 -3.78 3.48
C TYR A 104 -6.59 -4.24 2.03
N ALA A 105 -7.09 -5.45 1.78
CA ALA A 105 -7.28 -5.94 0.41
C ALA A 105 -8.26 -5.06 -0.37
N ASN A 106 -9.41 -4.75 0.23
CA ASN A 106 -10.43 -3.90 -0.39
C ASN A 106 -9.88 -2.49 -0.64
N PHE A 107 -9.07 -1.92 0.25
CA PHE A 107 -8.43 -0.63 -0.01
C PHE A 107 -7.45 -0.71 -1.19
N ALA A 108 -6.59 -1.74 -1.23
CA ALA A 108 -5.65 -1.94 -2.33
C ALA A 108 -6.38 -2.11 -3.68
N GLU A 109 -7.41 -2.93 -3.73
CA GLU A 109 -8.12 -3.25 -4.96
C GLU A 109 -9.06 -2.12 -5.38
N ASP A 110 -9.92 -1.64 -4.47
CA ASP A 110 -10.99 -0.69 -4.83
C ASP A 110 -10.50 0.75 -4.97
N HIS A 111 -9.49 1.15 -4.20
CA HIS A 111 -8.99 2.54 -4.18
C HIS A 111 -7.68 2.67 -4.96
N MET A 112 -6.71 1.80 -4.66
CA MET A 112 -5.42 1.84 -5.34
C MET A 112 -5.44 1.15 -6.71
N ALA A 113 -6.55 0.48 -7.08
CA ALA A 113 -6.63 -0.31 -8.31
C ALA A 113 -5.50 -1.35 -8.42
N MET A 114 -5.01 -1.85 -7.28
CA MET A 114 -3.86 -2.74 -7.19
C MET A 114 -4.34 -4.14 -6.76
N PRO A 115 -4.25 -5.15 -7.63
CA PRO A 115 -4.69 -6.51 -7.31
C PRO A 115 -3.75 -7.15 -6.29
N VAL A 116 -4.30 -7.83 -5.28
CA VAL A 116 -3.52 -8.49 -4.24
C VAL A 116 -3.93 -9.95 -4.06
N ILE A 117 -3.01 -10.76 -3.55
CA ILE A 117 -3.27 -12.15 -3.16
C ILE A 117 -3.34 -12.20 -1.65
N ARG A 118 -4.47 -12.69 -1.13
CA ARG A 118 -4.72 -12.86 0.30
C ARG A 118 -4.25 -14.24 0.72
N GLY A 119 -3.58 -14.32 1.86
CA GLY A 119 -3.10 -15.59 2.38
C GLY A 119 -2.45 -15.47 3.75
N ILE A 120 -1.80 -16.55 4.17
CA ILE A 120 -1.03 -16.62 5.41
C ILE A 120 0.46 -16.76 5.13
N LYS A 121 1.29 -16.30 6.06
CA LYS A 121 2.74 -16.53 6.05
C LYS A 121 3.07 -17.93 6.56
N THR A 122 4.14 -18.51 6.04
CA THR A 122 4.73 -19.71 6.65
C THR A 122 5.33 -19.36 8.01
N GLU A 123 5.61 -20.38 8.81
CA GLU A 123 6.23 -20.19 10.13
C GLU A 123 7.54 -19.38 10.08
N SER A 124 8.32 -19.51 8.99
CA SER A 124 9.58 -18.80 8.84
C SER A 124 9.41 -17.31 8.48
N GLU A 125 8.29 -16.94 7.85
CA GLU A 125 8.01 -15.60 7.34
C GLU A 125 6.90 -14.86 8.14
N ARG A 126 6.28 -15.51 9.13
CA ARG A 126 5.30 -14.88 10.03
C ARG A 126 5.98 -13.95 11.04
N PHE A 127 5.21 -13.02 11.61
CA PHE A 127 5.73 -12.14 12.65
C PHE A 127 6.16 -12.93 13.90
N ALA A 128 7.34 -12.60 14.43
CA ALA A 128 7.84 -13.23 15.65
C ALA A 128 6.88 -12.96 16.82
N GLY A 129 6.34 -14.04 17.39
CA GLY A 129 5.33 -13.96 18.44
C GLY A 129 3.88 -14.06 17.96
N ALA A 130 3.63 -14.11 16.64
CA ALA A 130 2.31 -14.45 16.10
C ALA A 130 2.09 -15.97 16.05
N ILE A 131 0.85 -16.39 16.28
CA ILE A 131 0.40 -17.74 15.92
C ILE A 131 0.15 -17.80 14.41
N GLU A 132 -0.52 -16.80 13.86
CA GLU A 132 -0.79 -16.71 12.43
C GLU A 132 -0.55 -15.29 11.92
N THR A 133 -0.04 -15.16 10.69
CA THR A 133 0.12 -13.85 10.03
C THR A 133 -0.58 -13.87 8.69
N TYR A 134 -1.70 -13.16 8.63
CA TYR A 134 -2.43 -12.84 7.43
C TYR A 134 -1.72 -11.73 6.66
N CYS A 135 -1.66 -11.86 5.34
CA CYS A 135 -1.03 -10.87 4.48
C CYS A 135 -1.81 -10.65 3.18
N ILE A 136 -1.50 -9.52 2.56
CA ILE A 136 -1.85 -9.24 1.17
C ILE A 136 -0.56 -9.01 0.37
N GLU A 137 -0.34 -9.80 -0.67
CA GLU A 137 0.85 -9.73 -1.52
C GLU A 137 0.47 -9.16 -2.90
N ALA A 138 1.15 -8.08 -3.31
CA ALA A 138 1.02 -7.48 -4.62
C ALA A 138 2.21 -7.86 -5.52
N LEU A 139 2.04 -7.78 -6.83
CA LEU A 139 3.12 -7.93 -7.80
C LEU A 139 3.40 -6.61 -8.51
N MET A 140 4.65 -6.16 -8.46
CA MET A 140 5.08 -4.94 -9.15
C MET A 140 5.43 -5.24 -10.62
N GLN A 141 5.43 -4.21 -11.47
CA GLN A 141 5.72 -4.33 -12.91
C GLN A 141 7.13 -4.87 -13.23
N ASP A 142 8.05 -4.89 -12.26
CA ASP A 142 9.39 -5.48 -12.40
C ASP A 142 9.46 -6.96 -11.94
N GLY A 143 8.31 -7.60 -11.75
CA GLY A 143 8.22 -9.03 -11.40
C GLY A 143 8.57 -9.36 -9.96
N LYS A 144 8.75 -8.37 -9.08
CA LYS A 144 9.00 -8.59 -7.65
C LYS A 144 7.73 -8.44 -6.82
N ALA A 145 7.59 -9.29 -5.81
CA ALA A 145 6.49 -9.24 -4.86
C ALA A 145 6.68 -8.14 -3.81
N LEU A 146 5.57 -7.60 -3.34
CA LEU A 146 5.52 -6.60 -2.27
C LEU A 146 4.40 -6.94 -1.28
N GLN A 147 4.74 -7.09 -0.01
CA GLN A 147 3.73 -7.19 1.04
C GLN A 147 3.07 -5.81 1.24
N ALA A 148 1.80 -5.70 0.87
CA ALA A 148 1.03 -4.46 0.89
C ALA A 148 0.35 -4.19 2.24
N GLY A 149 0.19 -5.22 3.08
CA GLY A 149 -0.42 -5.12 4.40
C GLY A 149 -0.24 -6.40 5.20
N THR A 150 -0.37 -6.30 6.51
CA THR A 150 -0.20 -7.41 7.44
C THR A 150 -1.18 -7.35 8.60
N SER A 151 -1.71 -8.49 9.00
CA SER A 151 -2.58 -8.65 10.15
C SER A 151 -2.21 -9.93 10.89
N HIS A 152 -2.03 -9.83 12.19
CA HIS A 152 -1.42 -10.88 13.01
C HIS A 152 -2.43 -11.35 14.04
N PHE A 153 -2.67 -12.66 14.07
CA PHE A 153 -3.24 -13.31 15.24
C PHE A 153 -2.09 -13.66 16.19
N LEU A 154 -1.97 -12.90 17.27
CA LEU A 154 -0.88 -13.01 18.24
C LEU A 154 -1.12 -14.10 19.30
N GLY A 155 -2.33 -14.66 19.34
CA GLY A 155 -2.75 -15.58 20.38
C GLY A 155 -2.66 -14.92 21.75
N GLN A 156 -2.02 -15.60 22.70
CA GLN A 156 -1.79 -15.09 24.05
C GLN A 156 -0.31 -14.78 24.33
N ASN A 157 0.56 -14.77 23.32
CA ASN A 157 2.01 -14.64 23.52
C ASN A 157 2.37 -13.29 24.18
N PHE A 158 1.85 -12.19 23.64
CA PHE A 158 2.04 -10.85 24.20
C PHE A 158 1.31 -10.67 25.53
N ALA A 159 0.08 -11.18 25.64
CA ALA A 159 -0.67 -11.14 26.89
C ALA A 159 0.08 -11.83 28.05
N LYS A 160 0.74 -12.95 27.78
CA LYS A 160 1.58 -13.65 28.76
C LYS A 160 2.86 -12.87 29.08
N ALA A 161 3.53 -12.33 28.07
CA ALA A 161 4.78 -11.57 28.25
C ALA A 161 4.58 -10.29 29.08
N PHE A 162 3.45 -9.60 28.91
CA PHE A 162 3.11 -8.35 29.62
C PHE A 162 2.12 -8.54 30.78
N ASP A 163 1.77 -9.79 31.10
CA ASP A 163 0.84 -10.13 32.18
C ASP A 163 -0.55 -9.44 32.08
N VAL A 164 -1.11 -9.40 30.87
CA VAL A 164 -2.42 -8.80 30.57
C VAL A 164 -3.51 -9.84 30.73
N LYS A 165 -4.26 -9.75 31.82
CA LYS A 165 -5.34 -10.67 32.22
C LYS A 165 -6.67 -9.93 32.36
N PHE A 166 -7.76 -10.69 32.38
CA PHE A 166 -9.08 -10.19 32.70
C PHE A 166 -9.86 -11.19 33.57
N ALA A 167 -10.77 -10.68 34.38
CA ALA A 167 -11.76 -11.48 35.08
C ALA A 167 -12.88 -11.91 34.11
N THR A 168 -13.08 -13.21 33.92
CA THR A 168 -14.19 -13.77 33.12
C THR A 168 -15.54 -13.55 33.81
N LYS A 169 -16.65 -13.85 33.13
CA LYS A 169 -18.00 -13.78 33.71
C LYS A 169 -18.16 -14.69 34.94
N GLU A 170 -17.41 -15.77 34.98
CA GLU A 170 -17.36 -16.78 36.04
C GLU A 170 -16.39 -16.40 37.17
N GLY A 171 -15.72 -15.25 37.07
CA GLY A 171 -14.77 -14.75 38.08
C GLY A 171 -13.38 -15.39 38.02
N LYS A 172 -13.06 -16.15 36.97
CA LYS A 172 -11.70 -16.69 36.74
C LYS A 172 -10.80 -15.62 36.11
N GLN A 173 -9.49 -15.76 36.30
CA GLN A 173 -8.51 -14.91 35.64
C GLN A 173 -7.95 -15.61 34.40
N GLU A 174 -8.08 -14.98 33.24
CA GLU A 174 -7.59 -15.51 31.95
C GLU A 174 -6.78 -14.45 31.20
N TYR A 175 -5.89 -14.90 30.30
CA TYR A 175 -5.12 -14.01 29.42
C TYR A 175 -5.97 -13.60 28.21
N VAL A 176 -5.86 -12.34 27.79
CA VAL A 176 -6.54 -11.85 26.59
C VAL A 176 -5.98 -12.49 25.33
N TRP A 177 -6.83 -12.58 24.31
CA TRP A 177 -6.45 -12.97 22.95
C TRP A 177 -6.14 -11.73 22.12
N ALA A 178 -5.01 -11.75 21.42
CA ALA A 178 -4.39 -10.54 20.90
C ALA A 178 -4.34 -10.53 19.37
N THR A 179 -4.50 -9.34 18.78
CA THR A 179 -4.13 -9.09 17.38
C THR A 179 -3.32 -7.81 17.24
N SER A 180 -2.49 -7.75 16.21
CA SER A 180 -1.91 -6.50 15.73
C SER A 180 -1.91 -6.44 14.21
N TRP A 181 -1.95 -5.26 13.63
CA TRP A 181 -2.02 -5.10 12.18
C TRP A 181 -1.44 -3.75 11.76
N GLY A 182 -0.94 -3.67 10.53
CA GLY A 182 -0.34 -2.43 10.06
C GLY A 182 -0.18 -2.33 8.55
N ALA A 183 -0.24 -1.09 8.07
CA ALA A 183 0.06 -0.67 6.72
C ALA A 183 0.80 0.67 6.76
N SER A 184 1.67 0.93 5.79
CA SER A 184 2.52 2.12 5.79
C SER A 184 2.51 2.84 4.45
N THR A 185 3.22 3.97 4.37
CA THR A 185 3.49 4.68 3.11
C THR A 185 4.18 3.84 2.04
N ARG A 186 4.61 2.62 2.35
CA ARG A 186 4.96 1.59 1.34
C ARG A 186 3.89 1.44 0.26
N LEU A 187 2.61 1.60 0.62
CA LEU A 187 1.50 1.58 -0.34
C LEU A 187 1.62 2.67 -1.42
N MET A 188 2.23 3.83 -1.14
CA MET A 188 2.48 4.84 -2.17
C MET A 188 3.48 4.33 -3.21
N GLY A 189 4.56 3.67 -2.76
CA GLY A 189 5.51 3.02 -3.66
C GLY A 189 4.84 1.91 -4.47
N ALA A 190 3.99 1.10 -3.83
CA ALA A 190 3.22 0.06 -4.49
C ALA A 190 2.33 0.61 -5.63
N LEU A 191 1.58 1.68 -5.36
CA LEU A 191 0.72 2.34 -6.34
C LEU A 191 1.52 2.83 -7.55
N ILE A 192 2.64 3.53 -7.29
CA ILE A 192 3.51 4.07 -8.35
C ILE A 192 4.03 2.93 -9.23
N MET A 193 4.54 1.87 -8.61
CA MET A 193 5.17 0.75 -9.31
C MET A 193 4.17 -0.17 -10.02
N THR A 194 2.91 -0.17 -9.60
CA THR A 194 1.85 -0.94 -10.25
C THR A 194 1.39 -0.28 -11.56
N HIS A 195 1.29 1.05 -11.58
CA HIS A 195 0.56 1.74 -12.64
C HIS A 195 1.40 2.62 -13.56
N SER A 196 2.48 3.21 -13.07
CA SER A 196 3.25 4.21 -13.81
C SER A 196 3.86 3.64 -15.09
N ASP A 197 4.10 4.51 -16.06
CA ASP A 197 4.71 4.18 -17.35
C ASP A 197 5.83 5.16 -17.71
N ASP A 198 6.38 5.04 -18.93
CA ASP A 198 7.50 5.88 -19.40
C ASP A 198 7.16 7.38 -19.48
N ASN A 199 5.88 7.75 -19.47
CA ASN A 199 5.42 9.14 -19.47
C ASN A 199 5.21 9.70 -18.05
N GLY A 200 5.37 8.88 -17.01
CA GLY A 200 5.26 9.29 -15.61
C GLY A 200 4.19 8.54 -14.83
N LEU A 201 3.60 9.22 -13.85
CA LEU A 201 2.59 8.63 -12.99
C LEU A 201 1.33 8.27 -13.78
N VAL A 202 0.66 7.20 -13.39
CA VAL A 202 -0.71 6.88 -13.77
C VAL A 202 -1.47 6.65 -12.46
N LEU A 203 -2.34 7.59 -12.10
CA LEU A 203 -3.01 7.56 -10.80
C LEU A 203 -4.43 7.01 -10.93
N PRO A 204 -4.85 6.11 -10.01
CA PRO A 204 -6.26 5.78 -9.87
C PRO A 204 -7.10 7.03 -9.59
N PRO A 205 -8.19 7.27 -10.32
CA PRO A 205 -9.07 8.41 -10.10
C PRO A 205 -9.52 8.63 -8.66
N LYS A 206 -9.68 7.56 -7.86
CA LYS A 206 -10.05 7.67 -6.44
C LYS A 206 -8.94 8.22 -5.53
N LEU A 207 -7.69 8.22 -5.98
CA LEU A 207 -6.52 8.68 -5.20
C LEU A 207 -5.79 9.85 -5.88
N ALA A 208 -6.16 10.21 -7.11
CA ALA A 208 -5.56 11.32 -7.82
C ALA A 208 -5.89 12.66 -7.13
N PRO A 209 -4.88 13.46 -6.71
CA PRO A 209 -5.14 14.77 -6.08
C PRO A 209 -5.88 15.73 -6.99
N ILE A 210 -5.63 15.61 -8.31
CA ILE A 210 -6.35 16.30 -9.38
C ILE A 210 -6.88 15.20 -10.29
N GLN A 211 -8.20 15.13 -10.45
CA GLN A 211 -8.85 14.13 -11.30
C GLN A 211 -8.98 14.65 -12.74
N VAL A 212 -9.31 15.94 -12.87
CA VAL A 212 -9.45 16.62 -14.15
C VAL A 212 -8.59 17.86 -14.18
N VAL A 213 -7.82 18.02 -15.25
CA VAL A 213 -7.15 19.30 -15.54
C VAL A 213 -7.69 19.91 -16.82
N ILE A 214 -7.97 21.21 -16.80
CA ILE A 214 -8.46 21.97 -17.95
C ILE A 214 -7.35 22.93 -18.38
N VAL A 215 -6.90 22.78 -19.63
CA VAL A 215 -5.81 23.55 -20.20
C VAL A 215 -6.33 24.38 -21.39
N PRO A 216 -6.37 25.72 -21.28
CA PRO A 216 -6.82 26.58 -22.37
C PRO A 216 -5.75 26.69 -23.47
N ILE A 217 -6.20 26.75 -24.73
CA ILE A 217 -5.38 27.00 -25.92
C ILE A 217 -5.76 28.37 -26.47
N TYR A 218 -4.88 29.35 -26.28
CA TYR A 218 -5.17 30.75 -26.57
C TYR A 218 -4.00 31.47 -27.25
N LYS A 219 -4.32 32.61 -27.86
CA LYS A 219 -3.41 33.58 -28.47
C LYS A 219 -3.67 34.95 -27.85
N GLY A 220 -2.90 35.30 -26.83
CA GLY A 220 -3.05 36.56 -26.10
C GLY A 220 -4.02 36.47 -24.92
N ILE A 221 -3.87 37.41 -23.98
CA ILE A 221 -4.55 37.38 -22.67
C ILE A 221 -6.06 37.55 -22.80
N GLU A 222 -6.53 38.40 -23.71
CA GLU A 222 -7.98 38.61 -23.94
C GLU A 222 -8.70 37.31 -24.29
N GLN A 223 -8.10 36.46 -25.13
CA GLN A 223 -8.69 35.17 -25.48
C GLN A 223 -8.69 34.19 -24.30
N LEU A 224 -7.66 34.25 -23.43
CA LEU A 224 -7.62 33.45 -22.22
C LEU A 224 -8.75 33.83 -21.27
N GLU A 225 -9.02 35.13 -21.09
CA GLU A 225 -10.12 35.63 -20.24
C GLU A 225 -11.48 35.13 -20.76
N VAL A 226 -11.72 35.22 -22.07
CA VAL A 226 -12.95 34.70 -22.70
C VAL A 226 -13.12 33.20 -22.47
N ILE A 227 -12.03 32.41 -22.58
CA ILE A 227 -12.08 30.97 -22.30
C ILE A 227 -12.33 30.73 -20.81
N ALA A 228 -11.68 31.47 -19.91
CA ALA A 228 -11.83 31.33 -18.48
C ALA A 228 -13.29 31.53 -18.04
N ASP A 229 -13.95 32.58 -18.55
CA ASP A 229 -15.36 32.86 -18.27
C ASP A 229 -16.30 31.73 -18.73
N LYS A 230 -15.97 31.05 -19.84
CA LYS A 230 -16.74 29.90 -20.33
C LYS A 230 -16.45 28.62 -19.56
N ILE A 231 -15.27 28.49 -18.96
CA ILE A 231 -14.86 27.30 -18.21
C ILE A 231 -15.31 27.33 -16.75
N ASP A 232 -15.46 28.51 -16.15
CA ASP A 232 -15.85 28.64 -14.74
C ASP A 232 -17.15 27.88 -14.37
N PRO A 233 -18.24 27.92 -15.17
CA PRO A 233 -19.43 27.11 -14.92
C PRO A 233 -19.14 25.60 -14.89
N LEU A 234 -18.34 25.10 -15.84
CA LEU A 234 -17.96 23.69 -15.92
C LEU A 234 -17.15 23.25 -14.69
N VAL A 235 -16.18 24.08 -14.27
CA VAL A 235 -15.37 23.81 -13.06
C VAL A 235 -16.26 23.73 -11.82
N LYS A 236 -17.22 24.65 -11.67
CA LYS A 236 -18.17 24.64 -10.55
C LYS A 236 -19.06 23.41 -10.57
N GLU A 237 -19.55 23.00 -11.74
CA GLU A 237 -20.39 21.82 -11.89
C GLU A 237 -19.65 20.52 -11.53
N LEU A 238 -18.44 20.33 -12.04
CA LEU A 238 -17.61 19.17 -11.72
C LEU A 238 -17.26 19.12 -10.22
N ARG A 239 -16.89 20.27 -9.62
CA ARG A 239 -16.62 20.34 -8.18
C ARG A 239 -17.85 20.05 -7.33
N LYS A 240 -19.04 20.46 -7.76
CA LYS A 240 -20.31 20.12 -7.09
C LYS A 240 -20.57 18.61 -7.07
N LYS A 241 -20.05 17.88 -8.06
CA LYS A 241 -20.07 16.41 -8.13
C LYS A 241 -18.94 15.74 -7.34
N GLY A 242 -18.14 16.50 -6.60
CA GLY A 242 -17.01 15.98 -5.82
C GLY A 242 -15.75 15.71 -6.65
N ILE A 243 -15.69 16.17 -7.90
CA ILE A 243 -14.55 15.95 -8.78
C ILE A 243 -13.50 17.04 -8.54
N SER A 244 -12.25 16.63 -8.28
CA SER A 244 -11.13 17.55 -8.12
C SER A 244 -10.67 18.08 -9.48
N VAL A 245 -10.86 19.38 -9.70
CA VAL A 245 -10.57 20.05 -10.98
C VAL A 245 -9.55 21.17 -10.82
N LYS A 246 -8.51 21.13 -11.66
CA LYS A 246 -7.53 22.22 -11.84
C LYS A 246 -7.76 22.89 -13.20
N PHE A 247 -8.15 24.16 -13.19
CA PHE A 247 -7.98 25.02 -14.36
C PHE A 247 -6.56 25.61 -14.34
N ASP A 248 -5.80 25.43 -15.42
CA ASP A 248 -4.44 25.92 -15.55
C ASP A 248 -4.34 27.09 -16.52
N ASP A 249 -4.59 28.27 -15.98
CA ASP A 249 -4.53 29.58 -16.62
C ASP A 249 -3.15 30.22 -16.61
N ARG A 250 -2.09 29.54 -16.12
CA ARG A 250 -0.73 30.12 -16.09
C ARG A 250 -0.30 30.56 -17.48
N ASP A 251 0.04 31.83 -17.65
CA ASP A 251 0.51 32.37 -18.92
C ASP A 251 2.02 32.21 -19.14
N THR A 252 2.73 31.71 -18.13
CA THR A 252 4.17 31.45 -18.14
C THR A 252 4.58 30.24 -19.00
N HIS A 253 3.64 29.40 -19.41
CA HIS A 253 3.93 28.16 -20.16
C HIS A 253 2.97 27.94 -21.33
N LYS A 254 3.52 27.40 -22.43
CA LYS A 254 2.73 26.98 -23.60
C LYS A 254 1.82 25.78 -23.27
N PRO A 255 0.67 25.61 -23.94
CA PRO A 255 -0.24 24.49 -23.70
C PRO A 255 0.43 23.11 -23.77
N GLY A 256 1.31 22.88 -24.75
CA GLY A 256 2.03 21.60 -24.88
C GLY A 256 2.94 21.26 -23.69
N PHE A 257 3.52 22.27 -23.02
CA PHE A 257 4.27 22.05 -21.78
C PHE A 257 3.35 21.61 -20.66
N LYS A 258 2.21 22.30 -20.49
CA LYS A 258 1.20 21.95 -19.49
C LYS A 258 0.65 20.53 -19.71
N PHE A 259 0.41 20.15 -20.97
CA PHE A 259 -0.03 18.80 -21.32
C PHE A 259 0.93 17.73 -20.77
N ASN A 260 2.23 17.88 -21.06
CA ASN A 260 3.25 16.97 -20.57
C ASN A 260 3.38 17.00 -19.04
N GLU A 261 3.30 18.18 -18.40
CA GLU A 261 3.36 18.29 -16.95
C GLU A 261 2.25 17.49 -16.25
N TYR A 262 1.02 17.56 -16.75
CA TYR A 262 -0.10 16.84 -16.15
C TYR A 262 -0.13 15.36 -16.52
N GLU A 263 0.39 15.00 -17.69
CA GLU A 263 0.65 13.60 -18.03
C GLU A 263 1.71 13.00 -17.08
N LEU A 264 2.81 13.71 -16.84
CA LEU A 264 3.88 13.31 -15.91
C LEU A 264 3.37 13.15 -14.48
N LYS A 265 2.50 14.07 -14.03
CA LYS A 265 1.86 14.02 -12.70
C LYS A 265 0.73 12.97 -12.60
N GLY A 266 0.35 12.35 -13.71
CA GLY A 266 -0.66 11.30 -13.74
C GLY A 266 -2.09 11.76 -13.52
N VAL A 267 -2.44 12.98 -13.93
CA VAL A 267 -3.83 13.46 -13.87
C VAL A 267 -4.69 12.59 -14.80
N PRO A 268 -5.74 11.90 -14.30
CA PRO A 268 -6.49 10.92 -15.08
C PRO A 268 -7.10 11.46 -16.37
N VAL A 269 -7.70 12.65 -16.33
CA VAL A 269 -8.38 13.27 -17.46
C VAL A 269 -7.86 14.68 -17.70
N ARG A 270 -7.50 14.99 -18.95
CA ARG A 270 -7.23 16.36 -19.39
C ARG A 270 -8.32 16.81 -20.35
N LEU A 271 -8.86 17.99 -20.10
CA LEU A 271 -9.61 18.77 -21.08
C LEU A 271 -8.69 19.81 -21.73
N ALA A 272 -8.74 19.93 -23.05
CA ALA A 272 -8.17 21.04 -23.77
C ALA A 272 -9.28 21.80 -24.51
N VAL A 273 -9.20 23.13 -24.46
CA VAL A 273 -10.20 24.02 -25.07
C VAL A 273 -9.54 25.26 -25.63
N GLY A 274 -9.75 25.54 -26.91
CA GLY A 274 -9.42 26.81 -27.54
C GLY A 274 -10.64 27.50 -28.13
N GLN A 275 -10.40 28.62 -28.81
CA GLN A 275 -11.48 29.41 -29.43
C GLN A 275 -12.32 28.60 -30.42
N ARG A 276 -11.68 27.75 -31.24
CA ARG A 276 -12.37 26.91 -32.22
C ARG A 276 -13.27 25.88 -31.54
N ASP A 277 -12.84 25.34 -30.41
CA ASP A 277 -13.62 24.38 -29.65
C ASP A 277 -14.83 25.07 -29.01
N LEU A 278 -14.67 26.31 -28.53
CA LEU A 278 -15.79 27.13 -28.05
C LEU A 278 -16.82 27.44 -29.14
N GLU A 279 -16.35 27.80 -30.35
CA GLU A 279 -17.21 28.08 -31.50
C GLU A 279 -17.98 26.84 -31.96
N ASN A 280 -17.35 25.66 -31.89
CA ASN A 280 -17.96 24.40 -32.27
C ASN A 280 -18.76 23.73 -31.13
N GLY A 281 -18.71 24.27 -29.91
CA GLY A 281 -19.39 23.70 -28.75
C GLY A 281 -18.81 22.37 -28.30
N THR A 282 -17.48 22.21 -28.32
CA THR A 282 -16.79 20.94 -27.99
C THR A 282 -15.61 21.11 -27.01
N TYR A 283 -15.11 19.99 -26.49
CA TYR A 283 -13.85 19.85 -25.75
C TYR A 283 -13.00 18.72 -26.34
N GLU A 284 -11.67 18.86 -26.39
CA GLU A 284 -10.77 17.71 -26.53
C GLU A 284 -10.60 17.07 -25.15
N VAL A 285 -10.97 15.79 -25.01
CA VAL A 285 -10.81 15.00 -23.81
C VAL A 285 -9.70 13.98 -24.03
N ALA A 286 -8.68 14.01 -23.18
CA ALA A 286 -7.56 13.07 -23.22
C ALA A 286 -7.53 12.22 -21.94
N ARG A 287 -7.29 10.92 -22.12
CA ARG A 287 -7.11 9.95 -21.03
C ARG A 287 -5.64 9.71 -20.74
N ARG A 288 -5.27 9.66 -19.46
CA ARG A 288 -3.88 9.38 -19.07
C ARG A 288 -3.47 7.91 -19.21
N ASP A 289 -4.36 6.98 -18.90
CA ASP A 289 -4.07 5.54 -18.84
C ASP A 289 -3.84 4.90 -20.22
N THR A 290 -4.50 5.42 -21.26
CA THR A 290 -4.41 4.92 -22.64
C THR A 290 -3.78 5.91 -23.62
N LEU A 291 -3.55 7.15 -23.21
CA LEU A 291 -3.10 8.27 -24.05
C LEU A 291 -4.03 8.56 -25.24
N THR A 292 -5.27 8.08 -25.22
CA THR A 292 -6.27 8.34 -26.25
C THR A 292 -6.89 9.71 -26.10
N LYS A 293 -7.34 10.27 -27.21
CA LYS A 293 -8.03 11.56 -27.28
C LYS A 293 -9.32 11.43 -28.06
N GLU A 294 -10.33 12.18 -27.64
CA GLU A 294 -11.62 12.29 -28.34
C GLU A 294 -12.17 13.71 -28.22
N VAL A 295 -13.03 14.10 -29.17
CA VAL A 295 -13.75 15.38 -29.12
C VAL A 295 -15.14 15.11 -28.59
N VAL A 296 -15.56 15.84 -27.57
CA VAL A 296 -16.82 15.63 -26.85
C VAL A 296 -17.65 16.92 -26.86
N PRO A 297 -18.95 16.86 -27.18
CA PRO A 297 -19.85 18.01 -27.04
C PRO A 297 -19.86 18.60 -25.62
N MET A 298 -19.99 19.93 -25.51
CA MET A 298 -19.96 20.63 -24.21
C MET A 298 -21.08 20.21 -23.26
N ASP A 299 -22.26 19.92 -23.79
CA ASP A 299 -23.43 19.47 -23.04
C ASP A 299 -23.30 18.03 -22.53
N GLU A 300 -22.40 17.22 -23.11
CA GLU A 300 -22.14 15.84 -22.70
C GLU A 300 -20.90 15.68 -21.82
N VAL A 301 -20.02 16.70 -21.76
CA VAL A 301 -18.67 16.57 -21.18
C VAL A 301 -18.68 16.17 -19.70
N VAL A 302 -19.66 16.64 -18.92
CA VAL A 302 -19.74 16.36 -17.49
C VAL A 302 -20.06 14.89 -17.25
N ALA A 303 -21.08 14.37 -17.93
CA ALA A 303 -21.45 12.97 -17.86
C ALA A 303 -20.32 12.07 -18.38
N LYS A 304 -19.63 12.51 -19.45
CA LYS A 304 -18.47 11.81 -19.99
C LYS A 304 -17.32 11.74 -18.97
N ILE A 305 -17.02 12.81 -18.25
CA ILE A 305 -15.97 12.81 -17.23
C ILE A 305 -16.32 11.86 -16.09
N GLU A 306 -17.55 11.89 -15.57
CA GLU A 306 -17.99 10.95 -14.53
C GLU A 306 -17.78 9.50 -14.96
N PHE A 307 -18.21 9.18 -16.19
CA PHE A 307 -17.98 7.86 -16.78
C PHE A 307 -16.48 7.53 -16.91
N LEU A 308 -15.67 8.45 -17.42
CA LEU A 308 -14.24 8.22 -17.63
C LEU A 308 -13.49 7.97 -16.32
N LEU A 309 -13.82 8.66 -15.23
CA LEU A 309 -13.17 8.42 -13.95
C LEU A 309 -13.46 7.01 -13.40
N GLU A 310 -14.66 6.49 -13.62
CA GLU A 310 -14.95 5.09 -13.27
C GLU A 310 -14.28 4.10 -14.23
N ASP A 311 -14.31 4.38 -15.53
CA ASP A 311 -13.75 3.50 -16.56
C ASP A 311 -12.22 3.41 -16.44
N ILE A 312 -11.53 4.53 -16.20
CA ILE A 312 -10.08 4.54 -15.96
C ILE A 312 -9.74 3.71 -14.71
N GLN A 313 -10.49 3.86 -13.60
CA GLN A 313 -10.27 3.08 -12.38
C GLN A 313 -10.38 1.57 -12.67
N LYS A 314 -11.40 1.14 -13.42
CA LYS A 314 -11.60 -0.27 -13.81
C LYS A 314 -10.52 -0.75 -14.77
N ASN A 315 -10.15 0.07 -15.75
CA ASN A 315 -9.18 -0.29 -16.78
C ASN A 315 -7.79 -0.51 -16.19
N ILE A 316 -7.30 0.38 -15.34
CA ILE A 316 -5.97 0.22 -14.73
C ILE A 316 -5.94 -0.96 -13.74
N PHE A 317 -7.04 -1.20 -13.01
CA PHE A 317 -7.17 -2.41 -12.16
C PHE A 317 -7.09 -3.67 -13.01
N LYS A 318 -7.86 -3.73 -14.11
CA LYS A 318 -7.86 -4.87 -15.02
C LYS A 318 -6.48 -5.10 -15.63
N LYS A 319 -5.80 -4.05 -16.09
CA LYS A 319 -4.43 -4.14 -16.63
C LYS A 319 -3.46 -4.72 -15.61
N ALA A 320 -3.51 -4.24 -14.37
CA ALA A 320 -2.66 -4.76 -13.29
C ALA A 320 -3.02 -6.20 -12.91
N LEU A 321 -4.31 -6.55 -12.91
CA LEU A 321 -4.81 -7.90 -12.63
C LEU A 321 -4.35 -8.89 -13.68
N ASP A 322 -4.55 -8.56 -14.95
CA ASP A 322 -4.12 -9.37 -16.09
C ASP A 322 -2.58 -9.55 -16.07
N TYR A 323 -1.82 -8.49 -15.72
CA TYR A 323 -0.37 -8.60 -15.52
C TYR A 323 -0.02 -9.57 -14.39
N ARG A 324 -0.61 -9.42 -13.21
CA ARG A 324 -0.36 -10.31 -12.07
C ARG A 324 -0.65 -11.76 -12.44
N ASP A 325 -1.82 -12.03 -13.00
CA ASP A 325 -2.29 -13.39 -13.27
C ASP A 325 -1.45 -14.07 -14.35
N THR A 326 -1.03 -13.33 -15.39
CA THR A 326 -0.09 -13.85 -16.40
C THR A 326 1.33 -14.08 -15.86
N HIS A 327 1.66 -13.49 -14.70
CA HIS A 327 2.94 -13.65 -13.99
C HIS A 327 2.83 -14.52 -12.73
N ILE A 328 1.78 -15.35 -12.63
CA ILE A 328 1.77 -16.51 -11.73
C ILE A 328 2.13 -17.74 -12.56
N THR A 329 3.31 -18.31 -12.31
CA THR A 329 3.80 -19.48 -13.06
C THR A 329 3.76 -20.72 -12.19
N GLU A 330 3.03 -21.73 -12.62
CA GLU A 330 3.05 -23.06 -11.99
C GLU A 330 4.33 -23.82 -12.39
N VAL A 331 5.00 -24.43 -11.42
CA VAL A 331 6.17 -25.31 -11.65
C VAL A 331 6.07 -26.58 -10.83
N ASN A 332 6.72 -27.65 -11.30
CA ASN A 332 6.69 -28.97 -10.67
C ASN A 332 8.07 -29.53 -10.31
N SER A 333 9.15 -28.87 -10.74
CA SER A 333 10.51 -29.23 -10.38
C SER A 333 11.32 -28.01 -9.93
N TYR A 334 12.37 -28.26 -9.15
CA TYR A 334 13.24 -27.19 -8.68
C TYR A 334 14.09 -26.56 -9.81
N ASP A 335 14.35 -27.30 -10.89
CA ASP A 335 15.05 -26.76 -12.06
C ASP A 335 14.15 -25.78 -12.82
N GLU A 336 12.89 -26.17 -13.08
CA GLU A 336 11.87 -25.25 -13.65
C GLU A 336 11.70 -24.01 -12.78
N PHE A 337 11.64 -24.18 -11.46
CA PHE A 337 11.55 -23.07 -10.50
C PHE A 337 12.67 -22.05 -10.72
N LYS A 338 13.93 -22.51 -10.79
CA LYS A 338 15.08 -21.62 -10.97
C LYS A 338 15.05 -20.90 -12.32
N VAL A 339 14.69 -21.60 -13.39
CA VAL A 339 14.58 -21.00 -14.73
C VAL A 339 13.49 -19.93 -14.74
N GLN A 340 12.29 -20.24 -14.26
CA GLN A 340 11.18 -19.30 -14.27
C GLN A 340 11.43 -18.07 -13.39
N LEU A 341 12.13 -18.24 -12.26
CA LEU A 341 12.47 -17.14 -11.36
C LEU A 341 13.43 -16.11 -11.99
N GLU A 342 14.35 -16.55 -12.84
CA GLU A 342 15.31 -15.66 -13.51
C GLU A 342 14.78 -15.10 -14.83
N GLU A 343 14.07 -15.90 -15.63
CA GLU A 343 13.65 -15.48 -16.98
C GLU A 343 12.36 -14.65 -16.96
N LYS A 344 11.36 -15.05 -16.17
CA LYS A 344 10.03 -14.42 -16.15
C LYS A 344 9.79 -13.62 -14.88
N GLY A 345 10.34 -14.07 -13.75
CA GLY A 345 10.03 -13.50 -12.43
C GLY A 345 8.56 -13.70 -12.08
N GLY A 346 8.00 -12.80 -11.28
CA GLY A 346 6.63 -12.91 -10.83
C GLY A 346 6.45 -13.83 -9.63
N PHE A 347 5.23 -14.31 -9.44
CA PHE A 347 4.94 -15.35 -8.48
C PHE A 347 5.16 -16.73 -9.11
N ILE A 348 5.76 -17.64 -8.35
CA ILE A 348 5.91 -19.03 -8.73
C ILE A 348 5.06 -19.87 -7.78
N SER A 349 4.09 -20.59 -8.34
CA SER A 349 3.20 -21.48 -7.61
C SER A 349 3.78 -22.90 -7.60
N ALA A 350 4.21 -23.36 -6.43
CA ALA A 350 4.88 -24.65 -6.30
C ALA A 350 4.51 -25.39 -5.02
N HIS A 351 4.58 -26.72 -5.06
CA HIS A 351 4.43 -27.55 -3.89
C HIS A 351 5.64 -27.44 -2.96
N TRP A 352 5.35 -27.36 -1.67
CA TRP A 352 6.32 -27.29 -0.58
C TRP A 352 5.94 -28.27 0.53
N ASP A 353 6.93 -28.90 1.16
CA ASP A 353 6.75 -29.99 2.14
C ASP A 353 6.47 -29.51 3.58
N GLY A 354 6.34 -28.20 3.81
CA GLY A 354 6.12 -27.66 5.15
C GLY A 354 7.41 -27.44 5.96
N SER A 355 8.59 -27.75 5.42
CA SER A 355 9.85 -27.69 6.17
C SER A 355 10.61 -26.38 6.02
N LEU A 356 11.09 -25.87 7.16
CA LEU A 356 12.00 -24.72 7.25
C LEU A 356 13.33 -24.96 6.51
N GLU A 357 13.83 -26.20 6.50
CA GLU A 357 15.04 -26.58 5.77
C GLU A 357 14.90 -26.32 4.26
N THR A 358 13.75 -26.68 3.68
CA THR A 358 13.48 -26.43 2.27
C THR A 358 13.34 -24.93 1.99
N GLU A 359 12.64 -24.17 2.85
CA GLU A 359 12.53 -22.71 2.71
C GLU A 359 13.90 -22.02 2.71
N ASN A 360 14.76 -22.38 3.67
CA ASN A 360 16.11 -21.82 3.78
C ASN A 360 16.97 -22.17 2.56
N LYS A 361 16.91 -23.43 2.09
CA LYS A 361 17.63 -23.86 0.89
C LYS A 361 17.23 -23.03 -0.34
N ILE A 362 15.93 -22.86 -0.58
CA ILE A 362 15.43 -22.04 -1.70
C ILE A 362 15.91 -20.60 -1.55
N LYS A 363 15.78 -20.02 -0.35
CA LYS A 363 16.21 -18.64 -0.05
C LYS A 363 17.70 -18.44 -0.27
N ASP A 364 18.55 -19.37 0.17
CA ASP A 364 19.99 -19.24 0.05
C ASP A 364 20.45 -19.32 -1.41
N GLU A 365 19.92 -20.29 -2.16
CA GLU A 365 20.27 -20.54 -3.56
C GLU A 365 19.67 -19.52 -4.53
N THR A 366 18.48 -18.97 -4.26
CA THR A 366 17.71 -18.19 -5.26
C THR A 366 17.31 -16.79 -4.80
N LYS A 367 17.41 -16.49 -3.50
CA LYS A 367 16.87 -15.28 -2.84
C LYS A 367 15.34 -15.16 -2.88
N ALA A 368 14.62 -16.12 -3.45
CA ALA A 368 13.18 -16.18 -3.34
C ALA A 368 12.75 -16.67 -1.95
N THR A 369 11.60 -16.17 -1.49
CA THR A 369 10.95 -16.58 -0.24
C THR A 369 9.51 -16.94 -0.53
N ILE A 370 8.89 -17.72 0.35
CA ILE A 370 7.43 -17.92 0.29
C ILE A 370 6.76 -16.60 0.66
N ARG A 371 5.96 -16.08 -0.26
CA ARG A 371 5.24 -14.83 -0.09
C ARG A 371 3.95 -15.06 0.68
N CYS A 372 3.20 -16.09 0.33
CA CYS A 372 2.05 -16.55 1.11
C CYS A 372 1.66 -17.97 0.72
N VAL A 373 0.92 -18.61 1.63
CA VAL A 373 0.00 -19.70 1.32
C VAL A 373 -1.33 -19.04 0.97
N PRO A 374 -1.75 -19.02 -0.31
CA PRO A 374 -2.94 -18.29 -0.73
C PRO A 374 -4.21 -18.97 -0.21
N PHE A 375 -5.24 -18.18 0.10
CA PHE A 375 -6.56 -18.71 0.47
C PHE A 375 -7.35 -19.21 -0.72
N GLU A 376 -7.22 -18.49 -1.83
CA GLU A 376 -7.86 -18.80 -3.09
C GLU A 376 -6.95 -19.71 -3.93
N GLY A 377 -7.54 -20.62 -4.70
CA GLY A 377 -6.83 -21.61 -5.51
C GLY A 377 -7.15 -23.04 -5.11
N GLU A 378 -6.73 -23.98 -5.94
CA GLU A 378 -7.00 -25.40 -5.71
C GLU A 378 -6.07 -25.96 -4.63
N LYS A 379 -6.65 -26.48 -3.54
CA LYS A 379 -5.93 -27.24 -2.52
C LYS A 379 -5.66 -28.65 -3.03
N GLN A 380 -4.72 -28.75 -3.97
CA GLN A 380 -4.24 -30.03 -4.47
C GLN A 380 -3.12 -30.54 -3.58
N SER A 381 -3.18 -31.82 -3.20
CA SER A 381 -2.01 -32.50 -2.65
C SER A 381 -1.01 -32.81 -3.76
N GLY A 382 0.28 -32.67 -3.47
CA GLY A 382 1.32 -32.95 -4.45
C GLY A 382 2.63 -33.37 -3.79
N GLN A 383 3.73 -33.18 -4.51
CA GLN A 383 5.08 -33.47 -4.02
C GLN A 383 5.89 -32.19 -4.03
N CYS A 384 6.62 -31.94 -2.95
CA CYS A 384 7.52 -30.80 -2.85
C CYS A 384 8.51 -30.80 -4.01
N MET A 385 8.60 -29.68 -4.72
CA MET A 385 9.44 -29.54 -5.92
C MET A 385 10.94 -29.76 -5.64
N VAL A 386 11.37 -29.67 -4.37
CA VAL A 386 12.76 -29.80 -3.94
C VAL A 386 13.06 -31.19 -3.36
N THR A 387 12.17 -31.72 -2.51
CA THR A 387 12.45 -32.91 -1.71
C THR A 387 11.67 -34.15 -2.17
N GLY A 388 10.64 -33.99 -3.00
CA GLY A 388 9.71 -35.06 -3.40
C GLY A 388 8.77 -35.53 -2.27
N LYS A 389 8.90 -34.97 -1.05
CA LYS A 389 8.03 -35.31 0.09
C LYS A 389 6.60 -34.82 -0.15
N PRO A 390 5.58 -35.40 0.52
CA PRO A 390 4.20 -34.96 0.39
C PRO A 390 4.02 -33.47 0.72
N SER A 391 3.19 -32.81 -0.07
CA SER A 391 2.81 -31.40 0.07
C SER A 391 1.28 -31.29 0.10
N GLN A 392 0.74 -30.48 1.01
CA GLN A 392 -0.70 -30.33 1.19
C GLN A 392 -1.33 -29.32 0.22
N ALA A 393 -0.56 -28.33 -0.23
CA ALA A 393 -1.01 -27.28 -1.14
C ALA A 393 0.20 -26.64 -1.83
N ARG A 394 -0.07 -25.90 -2.91
CA ARG A 394 0.92 -25.00 -3.50
C ARG A 394 1.02 -23.71 -2.68
N VAL A 395 2.21 -23.14 -2.64
CA VAL A 395 2.50 -21.84 -2.05
C VAL A 395 3.08 -20.92 -3.13
N LEU A 396 3.01 -19.61 -2.92
CA LEU A 396 3.56 -18.64 -3.86
C LEU A 396 4.94 -18.18 -3.40
N PHE A 397 5.94 -18.42 -4.25
CA PHE A 397 7.30 -17.89 -4.08
C PHE A 397 7.51 -16.66 -4.96
N ALA A 398 8.39 -15.75 -4.53
CA ALA A 398 8.91 -14.69 -5.39
C ALA A 398 10.20 -14.08 -4.82
N LYS A 399 10.94 -13.37 -5.67
CA LYS A 399 11.86 -12.33 -5.19
C LYS A 399 11.03 -11.14 -4.71
N ALA A 400 11.45 -10.51 -3.61
CA ALA A 400 10.69 -9.44 -2.96
C ALA A 400 11.55 -8.21 -2.64
N TYR A 401 10.87 -7.12 -2.29
CA TYR A 401 11.43 -5.81 -1.98
C TYR A 401 12.01 -5.64 -0.57
#